data_AF-A0A7N4P7S6-F1
#
_entry.id   AF-A0A7N4P7S6-F1
#
_cell.length_a   1.000
_cell.length_b   1.000
_cell.length_c   1.000
_cell.angle_alpha   90.00
_cell.angle_beta   90.00
_cell.angle_gamma   90.00
#
_symmetry.space_group_name_H-M   'P 1'
#
loop_
_entity.id
_entity.type
_entity.pdbx_description
1 polymer ?
#
loop_
_entity_poly.entity_id
_entity_poly.type
_entity_poly.pdbx_seq_one_letter_code
_entity_poly.pdbx_strand_id
1 'polypeptide(L)'
;MKVSNEKTCMQFSIRRPKLPSSETHPEENMYKKLDVSTWLNHLNESGQVEEEYKLRKAIFFGGIDVSIRGEVWPFLLRYYSHESTSEEREALRAQKRREYSEIQQKRLSMTPEEQREFWRHVQFTVDKDVVRTDRSNQFFRGEDNPNVESMRRILLNYAVYNPTIGYSQGMSDLVAPILAEVLDESDTFWCFVGLMQNTIFVSSPRDEDMEKQLLYLRELLRLTHLRFYQHLVSLGEDGLQMLFCHRWILLCFKREFPDAEALRMWEACWAHYQTDYFHLFICVAIVVIYGDDVIEQQLATDQMLLHFGNLAMHMNGELVLRKARSLLYQFRLLPRIPCSLHDLCKLCGTGMWDSGYIPAVECTGHHPESESCPYGGTVEEPSPKSASEGKKGPKTREVFSFRK
;
A
#
# COMPACT_ATOMS: atom_id res chain seq x y z
N MET A 1 -33.85 -39.06 16.62
CA MET A 1 -32.55 -38.95 15.93
C MET A 1 -32.07 -37.52 16.08
N LYS A 2 -31.00 -37.29 16.85
CA LYS A 2 -30.38 -35.98 17.00
C LYS A 2 -29.68 -35.64 15.69
N VAL A 3 -30.05 -34.52 15.07
CA VAL A 3 -29.31 -33.95 13.93
C VAL A 3 -28.12 -33.21 14.53
N SER A 4 -26.94 -33.81 14.43
CA SER A 4 -25.66 -33.21 14.75
C SER A 4 -25.39 -32.06 13.79
N ASN A 5 -25.31 -30.85 14.34
CA ASN A 5 -24.98 -29.64 13.62
C ASN A 5 -23.46 -29.56 13.51
N GLU A 6 -22.87 -30.27 12.55
CA GLU A 6 -21.46 -30.12 12.19
C GLU A 6 -21.27 -28.77 11.51
N LYS A 7 -21.00 -27.73 12.30
CA LYS A 7 -20.30 -26.56 11.81
C LYS A 7 -18.90 -27.02 11.44
N THR A 8 -18.62 -27.16 10.16
CA THR A 8 -17.26 -27.31 9.62
C THR A 8 -16.47 -26.07 10.01
N CYS A 9 -15.84 -26.10 11.18
CA CYS A 9 -14.87 -25.10 11.59
C CYS A 9 -13.67 -25.29 10.67
N MET A 10 -13.48 -24.37 9.71
CA MET A 10 -12.23 -24.30 8.96
C MET A 10 -11.13 -23.96 9.96
N GLN A 11 -10.49 -25.00 10.49
CA GLN A 11 -9.39 -24.87 11.42
C GLN A 11 -8.14 -24.58 10.60
N PHE A 12 -7.93 -23.30 10.27
CA PHE A 12 -6.69 -22.87 9.66
C PHE A 12 -5.56 -23.11 10.64
N SER A 13 -4.68 -24.06 10.33
CA SER A 13 -3.52 -24.35 11.16
C SER A 13 -2.51 -23.22 10.98
N ILE A 14 -2.51 -22.26 11.91
CA ILE A 14 -1.40 -21.31 11.99
C ILE A 14 -0.19 -22.12 12.44
N ARG A 15 0.67 -22.50 11.49
CA ARG A 15 1.90 -23.26 11.78
C ARG A 15 2.84 -22.50 12.71
N ARG A 16 2.77 -21.15 12.69
CA ARG A 16 3.61 -20.25 13.51
C ARG A 16 2.75 -19.23 14.27
N PRO A 17 2.09 -19.63 15.37
CA PRO A 17 1.19 -18.74 16.12
C PRO A 17 1.95 -17.65 16.90
N LYS A 18 3.28 -17.77 17.01
CA LYS A 18 4.16 -16.81 17.69
C LYS A 18 5.44 -16.63 16.87
N LEU A 19 5.86 -15.38 16.71
CA LEU A 19 7.16 -15.06 16.13
C LEU A 19 8.24 -15.16 17.21
N PRO A 20 9.38 -15.82 16.96
CA PRO A 20 10.53 -15.74 17.85
C PRO A 20 11.05 -14.29 17.89
N SER A 21 11.69 -13.88 18.98
CA SER A 21 12.22 -12.52 19.15
C SER A 21 13.22 -12.11 18.05
N SER A 22 13.93 -13.08 17.45
CA SER A 22 14.82 -12.85 16.30
C SER A 22 14.10 -12.48 15.00
N GLU A 23 12.78 -12.71 14.94
CA GLU A 23 11.91 -12.37 13.81
C GLU A 23 10.94 -11.22 14.15
N THR A 24 11.32 -10.40 15.13
CA THR A 24 10.58 -9.18 15.50
C THR A 24 11.48 -7.96 15.37
N HIS A 25 10.88 -6.80 15.10
CA HIS A 25 11.60 -5.53 15.12
C HIS A 25 12.26 -5.31 16.50
N PRO A 26 13.49 -4.76 16.60
CA PRO A 26 14.13 -4.52 17.90
C PRO A 26 13.31 -3.65 18.85
N GLU A 27 12.51 -2.75 18.29
CA GLU A 27 11.64 -1.83 19.02
C GLU A 27 10.20 -2.31 19.20
N GLU A 28 9.93 -3.58 18.84
CA GLU A 28 8.60 -4.16 19.02
C GLU A 28 8.18 -4.14 20.49
N ASN A 29 6.96 -3.69 20.77
CA ASN A 29 6.41 -3.49 22.13
C ASN A 29 7.07 -2.37 22.96
N MET A 30 7.96 -1.55 22.40
CA MET A 30 8.50 -0.38 23.12
C MET A 30 7.52 0.81 23.17
N TYR A 31 6.50 0.80 22.32
CA TYR A 31 5.55 1.89 22.16
C TYR A 31 4.15 1.46 22.61
N LYS A 32 3.51 2.33 23.40
CA LYS A 32 2.08 2.21 23.73
C LYS A 32 1.26 2.89 22.63
N LYS A 33 -0.05 2.61 22.60
CA LYS A 33 -0.99 3.35 21.77
C LYS A 33 -0.87 4.84 22.05
N LEU A 34 -0.89 5.64 20.99
CA LEU A 34 -0.94 7.09 21.09
C LEU A 34 -2.29 7.49 21.70
N ASP A 35 -2.25 7.95 22.95
CA ASP A 35 -3.41 8.47 23.67
C ASP A 35 -3.44 10.01 23.65
N VAL A 36 -4.50 10.60 24.20
CA VAL A 36 -4.68 12.05 24.28
C VAL A 36 -3.46 12.75 24.90
N SER A 37 -2.92 12.21 26.00
CA SER A 37 -1.81 12.83 26.72
C SER A 37 -0.52 12.83 25.88
N THR A 38 -0.24 11.72 25.22
CA THR A 38 0.94 11.55 24.38
C THR A 38 0.81 12.40 23.11
N TRP A 39 -0.38 12.48 22.53
CA TRP A 39 -0.67 13.36 21.39
C TRP A 39 -0.44 14.83 21.72
N LEU A 40 -0.95 15.32 22.85
CA LEU A 40 -0.75 16.71 23.27
C LEU A 40 0.74 17.04 23.52
N ASN A 41 1.54 16.07 23.97
CA ASN A 41 2.99 16.26 24.13
C ASN A 41 3.75 16.39 22.81
N HIS A 42 3.14 16.01 21.68
CA HIS A 42 3.69 16.25 20.36
C HIS A 42 3.31 17.62 19.79
N LEU A 43 2.47 18.40 20.48
CA LEU A 43 2.04 19.73 20.03
C LEU A 43 2.77 20.82 20.81
N ASN A 44 3.22 21.85 20.10
CA ASN A 44 3.70 23.08 20.74
C ASN A 44 2.54 24.00 21.16
N GLU A 45 2.86 25.15 21.77
CA GLU A 45 1.85 26.11 22.24
C GLU A 45 0.95 26.67 21.12
N SER A 46 1.45 26.71 19.88
CA SER A 46 0.68 27.11 18.70
C SER A 46 -0.12 25.96 18.07
N GLY A 47 0.01 24.74 18.59
CA GLY A 47 -0.64 23.54 18.08
C GLY A 47 0.02 22.94 16.84
N GLN A 48 1.27 23.26 16.56
CA GLN A 48 2.06 22.61 15.51
C GLN A 48 2.65 21.30 16.05
N VAL A 49 2.85 20.32 15.17
CA VAL A 49 3.44 19.03 15.54
C VAL A 49 4.96 19.14 15.59
N GLU A 50 5.53 18.92 16.76
CA GLU A 50 6.97 18.83 16.98
C GLU A 50 7.47 17.39 16.86
N GLU A 51 8.72 17.25 16.43
CA GLU A 51 9.39 15.97 16.28
C GLU A 51 8.57 14.94 15.49
N GLU A 52 8.09 15.32 14.29
CA GLU A 52 7.22 14.49 13.43
C GLU A 52 7.70 13.04 13.31
N TYR A 53 9.01 12.82 13.22
CA TYR A 53 9.60 11.47 13.20
C TYR A 53 9.23 10.63 14.43
N LYS A 54 9.27 11.20 15.63
CA LYS A 54 8.87 10.50 16.86
C LYS A 54 7.38 10.15 16.84
N LEU A 55 6.54 11.06 16.35
CA LEU A 55 5.10 10.83 16.20
C LEU A 55 4.86 9.67 15.22
N ARG A 56 5.44 9.73 14.02
CA ARG A 56 5.34 8.66 13.00
C ARG A 56 5.76 7.32 13.58
N LYS A 57 6.86 7.29 14.34
CA LYS A 57 7.36 6.09 15.01
C LYS A 57 6.38 5.57 16.07
N ALA A 58 5.84 6.44 16.90
CA ALA A 58 4.85 6.08 17.92
C ALA A 58 3.59 5.48 17.28
N ILE A 59 3.09 6.08 16.20
CA ILE A 59 1.94 5.58 15.43
C ILE A 59 2.28 4.24 14.77
N PHE A 60 3.44 4.16 14.09
CA PHE A 60 3.86 2.97 13.36
C PHE A 60 3.96 1.73 14.25
N PHE A 61 4.48 1.85 15.47
CA PHE A 61 4.62 0.73 16.42
C PHE A 61 3.39 0.56 17.33
N GLY A 62 2.94 1.65 17.95
CA GLY A 62 1.90 1.66 18.98
C GLY A 62 0.47 1.64 18.42
N GLY A 63 0.24 2.26 17.27
CA GLY A 63 -1.10 2.58 16.76
C GLY A 63 -1.74 3.75 17.51
N ILE A 64 -2.95 4.12 17.11
CA ILE A 64 -3.69 5.27 17.68
C ILE A 64 -4.84 4.78 18.56
N ASP A 65 -5.06 5.45 19.69
CA ASP A 65 -6.28 5.23 20.47
C ASP A 65 -7.51 5.72 19.71
N VAL A 66 -8.59 4.93 19.72
CA VAL A 66 -9.82 5.23 18.96
C VAL A 66 -10.38 6.62 19.30
N SER A 67 -10.23 7.07 20.53
CA SER A 67 -10.78 8.36 20.98
C SER A 67 -10.14 9.59 20.32
N ILE A 68 -8.97 9.46 19.70
CA ILE A 68 -8.24 10.59 19.08
C ILE A 68 -8.03 10.42 17.57
N ARG A 69 -8.57 9.38 16.94
CA ARG A 69 -8.42 9.16 15.50
C ARG A 69 -8.91 10.34 14.68
N GLY A 70 -10.09 10.88 15.02
CA GLY A 70 -10.65 12.06 14.36
C GLY A 70 -9.74 13.29 14.38
N GLU A 71 -8.87 13.42 15.40
CA GLU A 71 -7.91 14.53 15.52
C GLU A 71 -6.59 14.25 14.78
N VAL A 72 -6.11 13.00 14.82
CA VAL A 72 -4.79 12.63 14.28
C VAL A 72 -4.85 12.26 12.80
N TRP A 73 -5.91 11.60 12.34
CA TRP A 73 -6.04 11.15 10.95
C TRP A 73 -5.97 12.29 9.91
N PRO A 74 -6.56 13.48 10.15
CA PRO A 74 -6.38 14.61 9.25
C PRO A 74 -4.91 14.97 8.94
N PHE A 75 -3.98 14.79 9.90
CA PHE A 75 -2.55 14.99 9.67
C PHE A 75 -1.95 13.85 8.84
N LEU A 76 -2.27 12.60 9.19
CA LEU A 76 -1.78 11.42 8.47
C LEU A 76 -2.24 11.38 7.01
N LEU A 77 -3.48 11.81 6.76
CA LEU A 77 -4.08 11.88 5.44
C LEU A 77 -3.74 13.17 4.69
N ARG A 78 -2.83 13.99 5.22
CA ARG A 78 -2.34 15.24 4.60
C ARG A 78 -3.43 16.29 4.37
N TYR A 79 -4.55 16.19 5.10
CA TYR A 79 -5.51 17.28 5.16
C TYR A 79 -4.93 18.45 5.96
N TYR A 80 -4.21 18.16 7.05
CA TYR A 80 -3.45 19.14 7.83
C TYR A 80 -1.95 18.98 7.62
N SER A 81 -1.25 20.12 7.59
CA SER A 81 0.21 20.16 7.67
C SER A 81 0.65 20.05 9.13
N HIS A 82 1.74 19.32 9.39
CA HIS A 82 2.38 19.29 10.71
C HIS A 82 2.88 20.67 11.16
N GLU A 83 3.21 21.54 10.22
CA GLU A 83 3.67 22.90 10.46
C GLU A 83 2.51 23.89 10.70
N SER A 84 1.26 23.47 10.48
CA SER A 84 0.11 24.36 10.67
C SER A 84 -0.16 24.61 12.15
N THR A 85 -0.53 25.82 12.50
CA THR A 85 -1.04 26.17 13.84
C THR A 85 -2.51 25.77 13.98
N SER A 86 -3.01 25.75 15.22
CA SER A 86 -4.44 25.51 15.48
C SER A 86 -5.35 26.55 14.80
N GLU A 87 -4.95 27.82 14.78
CA GLU A 87 -5.70 28.90 14.13
C GLU A 87 -5.73 28.73 12.62
N GLU A 88 -4.59 28.41 12.00
CA GLU A 88 -4.51 28.13 10.56
C GLU A 88 -5.38 26.94 10.16
N ARG A 89 -5.43 25.88 10.97
CA ARG A 89 -6.32 24.74 10.71
C ARG A 89 -7.79 25.10 10.82
N GLU A 90 -8.18 25.96 11.75
CA GLU A 90 -9.56 26.42 11.85
C GLU A 90 -9.97 27.27 10.63
N ALA A 91 -9.09 28.18 10.21
CA ALA A 91 -9.29 28.97 8.99
C ALA A 91 -9.37 28.07 7.74
N LEU A 92 -8.48 27.08 7.64
CA LEU A 92 -8.47 26.08 6.57
C LEU A 92 -9.80 25.30 6.54
N ARG A 93 -10.28 24.81 7.67
CA ARG A 93 -11.58 24.11 7.77
C ARG A 93 -12.73 24.99 7.28
N ALA A 94 -12.77 26.25 7.68
CA ALA A 94 -13.81 27.18 7.23
C ALA A 94 -13.76 27.40 5.71
N GLN A 95 -12.56 27.54 5.14
CA GLN A 95 -12.38 27.61 3.68
C GLN A 95 -12.81 26.33 2.98
N LYS A 96 -12.39 25.17 3.49
CA LYS A 96 -12.60 23.86 2.91
C LYS A 96 -14.07 23.41 2.96
N ARG A 97 -14.83 23.85 3.98
CA ARG A 97 -16.30 23.72 4.02
C ARG A 97 -17.00 24.51 2.92
N ARG A 98 -16.52 25.70 2.59
CA ARG A 98 -17.05 26.49 1.47
C ARG A 98 -16.79 25.79 0.14
N GLU A 99 -15.56 25.33 -0.08
CA GLU A 99 -15.17 24.59 -1.28
C GLU A 99 -15.99 23.29 -1.44
N TYR A 100 -16.18 22.52 -0.36
CA TYR A 100 -17.04 21.35 -0.37
C TYR A 100 -18.49 21.69 -0.77
N SER A 101 -19.02 22.78 -0.21
CA SER A 101 -20.37 23.27 -0.55
C SER A 101 -20.47 23.68 -2.03
N GLU A 102 -19.44 24.33 -2.58
CA GLU A 102 -19.38 24.70 -4.00
C GLU A 102 -19.38 23.47 -4.91
N ILE A 103 -18.62 22.43 -4.57
CA ILE A 103 -18.62 21.14 -5.29
C ILE A 103 -20.02 20.52 -5.25
N GLN A 104 -20.67 20.54 -4.08
CA GLN A 104 -22.03 20.04 -3.94
C GLN A 104 -23.03 20.84 -4.79
N GLN A 105 -22.94 22.17 -4.78
CA GLN A 105 -23.80 23.01 -5.63
C GLN A 105 -23.58 22.71 -7.11
N LYS A 106 -22.32 22.59 -7.55
CA LYS A 106 -21.99 22.21 -8.93
C LYS A 106 -22.63 20.87 -9.32
N ARG A 107 -22.61 19.87 -8.44
CA ARG A 107 -23.26 18.57 -8.67
C ARG A 107 -24.77 18.72 -8.81
N LEU A 108 -25.39 19.49 -7.91
CA LEU A 108 -26.85 19.68 -7.89
C LEU A 108 -27.34 20.56 -9.06
N SER A 109 -26.49 21.44 -9.58
CA SER A 109 -26.79 22.32 -10.71
C SER A 109 -26.49 21.70 -12.09
N MET A 110 -26.11 20.42 -12.15
CA MET A 110 -25.91 19.71 -13.43
C MET A 110 -27.18 19.77 -14.28
N THR A 111 -27.01 19.95 -15.59
CA THR A 111 -28.10 19.87 -16.58
C THR A 111 -28.75 18.48 -16.58
N PRO A 112 -29.99 18.32 -17.07
CA PRO A 112 -30.63 17.00 -17.15
C PRO A 112 -29.80 15.97 -17.93
N GLU A 113 -29.06 16.39 -18.95
CA GLU A 113 -28.16 15.55 -19.74
C GLU A 113 -26.97 15.06 -18.89
N GLU A 114 -26.27 15.98 -18.23
CA GLU A 114 -25.15 15.67 -17.33
C GLU A 114 -25.59 14.78 -16.16
N GLN A 115 -26.76 15.04 -15.58
CA GLN A 115 -27.32 14.23 -14.50
C GLN A 115 -27.56 12.78 -14.95
N ARG A 116 -28.07 12.56 -16.17
CA ARG A 116 -28.27 11.21 -16.71
C ARG A 116 -26.95 10.47 -16.90
N GLU A 117 -25.93 11.18 -17.40
CA GLU A 117 -24.60 10.61 -17.59
C GLU A 117 -23.92 10.30 -16.26
N PHE A 118 -23.93 11.25 -15.32
CA PHE A 118 -23.39 11.08 -13.98
C PHE A 118 -24.10 9.95 -13.22
N TRP A 119 -25.43 9.84 -13.38
CA TRP A 119 -26.18 8.76 -12.77
C TRP A 119 -25.72 7.39 -13.29
N ARG A 120 -25.58 7.26 -14.61
CA ARG A 120 -25.21 6.00 -15.27
C ARG A 120 -23.79 5.55 -14.90
N HIS A 121 -22.84 6.46 -14.83
CA HIS A 121 -21.43 6.12 -14.63
C HIS A 121 -20.99 6.12 -13.16
N VAL A 122 -21.65 6.91 -12.31
CA VAL A 122 -21.22 7.13 -10.92
C VAL A 122 -22.34 6.80 -9.94
N GLN A 123 -23.44 7.57 -9.98
CA GLN A 123 -24.42 7.56 -8.89
C GLN A 123 -25.05 6.19 -8.66
N PHE A 124 -25.38 5.47 -9.73
CA PHE A 124 -25.98 4.13 -9.62
C PHE A 124 -25.09 3.14 -8.85
N THR A 125 -23.78 3.16 -9.10
CA THR A 125 -22.83 2.27 -8.41
C THR A 125 -22.63 2.71 -6.96
N VAL A 126 -22.52 4.02 -6.71
CA VAL A 126 -22.42 4.57 -5.35
C VAL A 126 -23.65 4.19 -4.52
N ASP A 127 -24.85 4.40 -5.06
CA ASP A 127 -26.13 4.10 -4.39
C ASP A 127 -26.21 2.62 -3.99
N LYS A 128 -25.72 1.71 -4.84
CA LYS A 128 -25.67 0.27 -4.53
C LYS A 128 -24.65 -0.08 -3.45
N ASP A 129 -23.50 0.58 -3.45
CA ASP A 129 -22.40 0.27 -2.54
C ASP A 129 -22.66 0.79 -1.13
N VAL A 130 -23.11 2.04 -0.97
CA VAL A 130 -23.32 2.64 0.36
C VAL A 130 -24.38 1.90 1.19
N VAL A 131 -25.40 1.31 0.55
CA VAL A 131 -26.47 0.55 1.24
C VAL A 131 -25.96 -0.75 1.86
N ARG A 132 -24.87 -1.32 1.33
CA ARG A 132 -24.27 -2.58 1.81
C ARG A 132 -23.02 -2.37 2.67
N THR A 133 -22.44 -1.18 2.70
CA THR A 133 -21.19 -0.89 3.43
C THR A 133 -21.40 -0.83 4.94
N ASP A 134 -20.57 -1.58 5.69
CA ASP A 134 -20.40 -1.56 7.15
C ASP A 134 -21.69 -1.47 7.99
N ARG A 135 -22.76 -2.16 7.55
CA ARG A 135 -24.07 -2.16 8.20
C ARG A 135 -24.10 -2.82 9.59
N SER A 136 -23.06 -3.57 9.94
CA SER A 136 -22.83 -4.10 11.30
C SER A 136 -22.26 -3.05 12.25
N ASN A 137 -21.63 -1.98 11.74
CA ASN A 137 -21.13 -0.87 12.55
C ASN A 137 -22.30 -0.03 13.08
N GLN A 138 -22.27 0.31 14.37
CA GLN A 138 -23.31 1.11 15.03
C GLN A 138 -23.52 2.47 14.34
N PHE A 139 -22.47 3.07 13.80
CA PHE A 139 -22.52 4.36 13.13
C PHE A 139 -23.37 4.35 11.86
N PHE A 140 -23.40 3.22 11.13
CA PHE A 140 -24.15 3.08 9.89
C PHE A 140 -25.42 2.23 10.01
N ARG A 141 -25.64 1.49 11.10
CA ARG A 141 -26.79 0.58 11.25
C ARG A 141 -28.13 1.33 11.25
N GLY A 142 -29.19 0.67 10.74
CA GLY A 142 -30.57 1.17 10.75
C GLY A 142 -31.05 1.68 9.40
N GLU A 143 -32.35 1.54 9.11
CA GLU A 143 -32.98 2.09 7.91
C GLU A 143 -32.91 3.62 7.92
N ASP A 144 -32.79 4.24 6.73
CA ASP A 144 -32.72 5.70 6.55
C ASP A 144 -31.66 6.41 7.42
N ASN A 145 -30.53 5.75 7.67
CA ASN A 145 -29.47 6.29 8.51
C ASN A 145 -28.80 7.53 7.83
N PRO A 146 -28.77 8.70 8.49
CA PRO A 146 -28.24 9.94 7.91
C PRO A 146 -26.74 9.86 7.57
N ASN A 147 -25.96 9.04 8.28
CA ASN A 147 -24.53 8.86 8.03
C ASN A 147 -24.28 8.08 6.72
N VAL A 148 -25.22 7.24 6.30
CA VAL A 148 -25.17 6.58 4.98
C VAL A 148 -25.37 7.63 3.88
N GLU A 149 -26.29 8.56 4.08
CA GLU A 149 -26.49 9.66 3.13
C GLU A 149 -25.29 10.61 3.11
N SER A 150 -24.66 10.89 4.26
CA SER A 150 -23.39 11.64 4.31
C SER A 150 -22.29 10.94 3.52
N MET A 151 -22.10 9.63 3.72
CA MET A 151 -21.15 8.82 2.94
C MET A 151 -21.44 8.92 1.44
N ARG A 152 -22.71 8.78 1.06
CA ARG A 152 -23.15 8.92 -0.31
C ARG A 152 -22.80 10.29 -0.90
N ARG A 153 -23.11 11.39 -0.19
CA ARG A 153 -22.77 12.75 -0.65
C ARG A 153 -21.27 12.94 -0.82
N ILE A 154 -20.44 12.45 0.11
CA ILE A 154 -18.98 12.52 0.02
C ILE A 154 -18.48 11.84 -1.27
N LEU A 155 -18.92 10.61 -1.55
CA LEU A 155 -18.48 9.85 -2.72
C LEU A 155 -18.94 10.51 -4.04
N LEU A 156 -20.18 10.99 -4.10
CA LEU A 156 -20.69 11.69 -5.27
C LEU A 156 -19.96 13.01 -5.50
N ASN A 157 -19.72 13.79 -4.45
CA ASN A 157 -18.95 15.03 -4.55
C ASN A 157 -17.50 14.75 -4.94
N TYR A 158 -16.91 13.63 -4.51
CA TYR A 158 -15.54 13.24 -4.90
C TYR A 158 -15.46 12.96 -6.40
N ALA A 159 -16.43 12.24 -6.96
CA ALA A 159 -16.49 11.99 -8.40
C ALA A 159 -16.64 13.27 -9.23
N VAL A 160 -17.29 14.32 -8.68
CA VAL A 160 -17.35 15.65 -9.31
C VAL A 160 -16.04 16.43 -9.17
N TYR A 161 -15.37 16.29 -8.02
CA TYR A 161 -14.08 16.92 -7.75
C TYR A 161 -12.95 16.33 -8.59
N ASN A 162 -12.93 15.01 -8.77
CA ASN A 162 -11.93 14.29 -9.55
C ASN A 162 -12.60 13.36 -10.59
N PRO A 163 -13.06 13.90 -11.73
CA PRO A 163 -13.78 13.14 -12.75
C PRO A 163 -12.90 12.10 -13.47
N THR A 164 -11.57 12.27 -13.44
CA THR A 164 -10.63 11.30 -14.03
C THR A 164 -10.63 9.97 -13.28
N ILE A 165 -10.73 10.01 -11.95
CA ILE A 165 -10.89 8.80 -11.12
C ILE A 165 -12.36 8.43 -10.98
N GLY A 166 -13.23 9.43 -10.80
CA GLY A 166 -14.66 9.23 -10.61
C GLY A 166 -14.95 8.43 -9.33
N TYR A 167 -15.70 7.34 -9.49
CA TYR A 167 -15.96 6.37 -8.42
C TYR A 167 -15.61 4.96 -8.90
N SER A 168 -14.85 4.23 -8.10
CA SER A 168 -14.55 2.81 -8.29
C SER A 168 -15.11 2.01 -7.13
N GLN A 169 -15.62 0.81 -7.45
CA GLN A 169 -16.18 -0.09 -6.44
C GLN A 169 -15.13 -0.39 -5.35
N GLY A 170 -15.54 -0.21 -4.09
CA GLY A 170 -14.65 -0.35 -2.93
C GLY A 170 -14.28 0.97 -2.26
N MET A 171 -14.40 2.11 -2.95
CA MET A 171 -14.17 3.42 -2.34
C MET A 171 -15.11 3.72 -1.15
N SER A 172 -16.31 3.14 -1.14
CA SER A 172 -17.21 3.20 0.02
C SER A 172 -16.63 2.54 1.27
N ASP A 173 -15.94 1.41 1.13
CA ASP A 173 -15.26 0.72 2.24
C ASP A 173 -14.07 1.53 2.79
N LEU A 174 -13.51 2.45 1.98
CA LEU A 174 -12.40 3.32 2.35
C LEU A 174 -12.85 4.57 3.10
N VAL A 175 -13.93 5.22 2.63
CA VAL A 175 -14.44 6.44 3.26
C VAL A 175 -15.22 6.14 4.54
N ALA A 176 -15.84 4.96 4.67
CA ALA A 176 -16.71 4.64 5.79
C ALA A 176 -16.00 4.74 7.16
N PRO A 177 -14.78 4.20 7.36
CA PRO A 177 -14.05 4.38 8.62
C PRO A 177 -13.63 5.83 8.86
N ILE A 178 -13.25 6.57 7.82
CA ILE A 178 -12.88 8.00 7.96
C ILE A 178 -14.08 8.78 8.48
N LEU A 179 -15.27 8.58 7.89
CA LEU A 179 -16.48 9.26 8.33
C LEU A 179 -16.86 8.91 9.78
N ALA A 180 -16.68 7.64 10.17
CA ALA A 180 -17.01 7.18 11.52
C ALA A 180 -16.07 7.73 12.61
N GLU A 181 -14.84 8.13 12.25
CA GLU A 181 -13.84 8.65 13.18
C GLU A 181 -13.74 10.18 13.14
N VAL A 182 -13.88 10.81 11.97
CA VAL A 182 -13.80 12.28 11.78
C VAL A 182 -15.13 12.97 12.06
N LEU A 183 -16.27 12.28 11.83
CA LEU A 183 -17.64 12.71 12.13
C LEU A 183 -18.17 13.95 11.38
N ASP A 184 -17.30 14.81 10.83
CA ASP A 184 -17.68 15.93 9.97
C ASP A 184 -17.59 15.55 8.49
N GLU A 185 -18.64 15.86 7.73
CA GLU A 185 -18.76 15.48 6.32
C GLU A 185 -17.72 16.15 5.41
N SER A 186 -17.43 17.44 5.63
CA SER A 186 -16.47 18.17 4.82
C SER A 186 -15.04 17.77 5.16
N ASP A 187 -14.71 17.66 6.45
CA ASP A 187 -13.38 17.26 6.88
C ASP A 187 -13.11 15.80 6.45
N THR A 188 -14.13 14.92 6.52
CA THR A 188 -14.06 13.56 5.96
C THR A 188 -13.79 13.58 4.46
N PHE A 189 -14.48 14.43 3.70
CA PHE A 189 -14.26 14.56 2.27
C PHE A 189 -12.79 14.93 1.96
N TRP A 190 -12.22 15.90 2.68
CA TRP A 190 -10.84 16.32 2.43
C TRP A 190 -9.81 15.30 2.92
N CYS A 191 -10.08 14.60 4.02
CA CYS A 191 -9.30 13.44 4.43
C CYS A 191 -9.34 12.33 3.37
N PHE A 192 -10.50 12.08 2.76
CA PHE A 192 -10.66 11.10 1.70
C PHE A 192 -9.93 11.53 0.42
N VAL A 193 -9.98 12.80 0.03
CA VAL A 193 -9.16 13.33 -1.07
C VAL A 193 -7.67 13.10 -0.80
N GLY A 194 -7.22 13.41 0.42
CA GLY A 194 -5.86 13.18 0.87
C GLY A 194 -5.44 11.71 0.81
N LEU A 195 -6.32 10.79 1.25
CA LEU A 195 -6.13 9.35 1.11
C LEU A 195 -5.92 8.96 -0.37
N MET A 196 -6.84 9.37 -1.24
CA MET A 196 -6.82 9.00 -2.66
C MET A 196 -5.62 9.56 -3.43
N GLN A 197 -5.05 10.69 -2.99
CA GLN A 197 -3.91 11.35 -3.64
C GLN A 197 -2.55 10.89 -3.11
N ASN A 198 -2.44 10.62 -1.81
CA ASN A 198 -1.14 10.44 -1.15
C ASN A 198 -0.85 8.98 -0.78
N THR A 199 -1.82 8.09 -0.95
CA THR A 199 -1.69 6.70 -0.54
C THR A 199 -1.51 5.81 -1.76
N ILE A 200 -0.25 5.43 -2.03
CA ILE A 200 0.16 4.67 -3.22
C ILE A 200 -0.66 3.38 -3.42
N PHE A 201 -1.14 2.75 -2.35
CA PHE A 201 -1.97 1.54 -2.44
C PHE A 201 -3.46 1.78 -2.68
N VAL A 202 -3.98 2.99 -2.39
CA VAL A 202 -5.39 3.37 -2.61
C VAL A 202 -5.58 3.95 -4.01
N SER A 203 -4.56 4.62 -4.54
CA SER A 203 -4.60 5.35 -5.82
C SER A 203 -4.64 4.46 -7.07
N SER A 204 -5.14 3.22 -7.02
CA SER A 204 -5.10 2.29 -8.15
C SER A 204 -6.45 2.10 -8.87
N PRO A 205 -6.90 3.06 -9.70
CA PRO A 205 -7.84 2.78 -10.77
C PRO A 205 -7.13 2.36 -12.09
N ARG A 206 -5.79 2.27 -12.11
CA ARG A 206 -5.00 1.97 -13.32
C ARG A 206 -4.22 0.68 -13.16
N ASP A 207 -4.27 -0.18 -14.17
CA ASP A 207 -3.60 -1.48 -14.18
C ASP A 207 -2.07 -1.35 -14.04
N GLU A 208 -1.48 -0.25 -14.54
CA GLU A 208 -0.04 0.03 -14.46
C GLU A 208 0.48 0.17 -13.02
N ASP A 209 -0.28 0.84 -12.15
CA ASP A 209 0.11 1.06 -10.74
C ASP A 209 0.05 -0.26 -9.96
N MET A 210 -0.97 -1.08 -10.23
CA MET A 210 -1.07 -2.43 -9.67
C MET A 210 0.11 -3.30 -10.13
N GLU A 211 0.42 -3.32 -11.43
CA GLU A 211 1.55 -4.10 -11.94
C GLU A 211 2.89 -3.68 -11.35
N LYS A 212 3.11 -2.38 -11.14
CA LYS A 212 4.30 -1.87 -10.45
C LYS A 212 4.37 -2.40 -9.02
N GLN A 213 3.26 -2.40 -8.27
CA GLN A 213 3.20 -2.94 -6.92
C GLN A 213 3.42 -4.46 -6.88
N LEU A 214 2.84 -5.21 -7.82
CA LEU A 214 3.05 -6.65 -7.94
C LEU A 214 4.50 -6.98 -8.31
N LEU A 215 5.15 -6.17 -9.14
CA LEU A 215 6.57 -6.30 -9.44
C LEU A 215 7.42 -6.17 -8.17
N TYR A 216 7.15 -5.15 -7.35
CA TYR A 216 7.83 -4.98 -6.07
C TYR A 216 7.57 -6.14 -5.12
N LEU A 217 6.33 -6.62 -5.05
CA LEU A 217 5.97 -7.74 -4.21
C LEU A 217 6.68 -9.04 -4.64
N ARG A 218 6.75 -9.32 -5.94
CA ARG A 218 7.49 -10.47 -6.51
C ARG A 218 8.97 -10.40 -6.12
N GLU A 219 9.60 -9.23 -6.28
CA GLU A 219 11.01 -9.04 -5.92
C GLU A 219 11.26 -9.12 -4.41
N LEU A 220 10.37 -8.57 -3.57
CA LEU A 220 10.45 -8.73 -2.12
C LEU A 220 10.32 -10.21 -1.71
N LEU A 221 9.41 -10.97 -2.31
CA LEU A 221 9.27 -12.41 -2.07
C LEU A 221 10.52 -13.17 -2.53
N ARG A 222 11.12 -12.80 -3.67
CA ARG A 222 12.38 -13.40 -4.13
C ARG A 222 13.51 -13.23 -3.11
N LEU A 223 13.60 -12.07 -2.47
CA LEU A 223 14.63 -11.78 -1.45
C LEU A 223 14.33 -12.42 -0.09
N THR A 224 13.07 -12.41 0.35
CA THR A 224 12.70 -12.74 1.74
C THR A 224 12.10 -14.13 1.91
N HIS A 225 11.51 -14.70 0.84
CA HIS A 225 10.76 -15.95 0.90
C HIS A 225 10.89 -16.74 -0.41
N LEU A 226 12.14 -17.09 -0.76
CA LEU A 226 12.54 -17.67 -2.04
C LEU A 226 11.75 -18.91 -2.46
N ARG A 227 11.40 -19.81 -1.53
CA ARG A 227 10.66 -21.04 -1.86
C ARG A 227 9.28 -20.76 -2.44
N PHE A 228 8.56 -19.77 -1.90
CA PHE A 228 7.26 -19.36 -2.43
C PHE A 228 7.41 -18.66 -3.77
N TYR A 229 8.42 -17.80 -3.92
CA TYR A 229 8.72 -17.17 -5.20
C TYR A 229 9.02 -18.20 -6.30
N GLN A 230 9.82 -19.23 -6.00
CA GLN A 230 10.10 -20.33 -6.94
C GLN A 230 8.84 -21.10 -7.31
N HIS A 231 7.92 -21.31 -6.35
CA HIS A 231 6.60 -21.89 -6.63
C HIS A 231 5.81 -21.03 -7.62
N LEU A 232 5.71 -19.71 -7.40
CA LEU A 232 5.05 -18.79 -8.34
C LEU A 232 5.66 -18.86 -9.75
N VAL A 233 7.00 -18.87 -9.85
CA VAL A 233 7.70 -18.98 -11.14
C VAL A 233 7.39 -20.32 -11.82
N SER A 234 7.28 -21.42 -11.07
CA SER A 234 6.96 -22.74 -11.62
C SER A 234 5.55 -22.82 -12.22
N LEU A 235 4.63 -21.96 -11.78
CA LEU A 235 3.28 -21.81 -12.31
C LEU A 235 3.21 -20.90 -13.55
N GLY A 236 4.32 -20.32 -13.99
CA GLY A 236 4.39 -19.45 -15.16
C GLY A 236 3.73 -18.08 -14.96
N GLU A 237 3.28 -17.47 -16.05
CA GLU A 237 2.69 -16.13 -16.05
C GLU A 237 1.47 -16.02 -15.12
N ASP A 238 0.63 -17.05 -15.07
CA ASP A 238 -0.56 -17.08 -14.21
C ASP A 238 -0.21 -16.99 -12.72
N GLY A 239 0.86 -17.68 -12.29
CA GLY A 239 1.35 -17.57 -10.91
C GLY A 239 1.90 -16.18 -10.61
N LEU A 240 2.65 -15.61 -11.54
CA LEU A 240 3.27 -14.29 -11.40
C LEU A 240 2.26 -13.13 -11.39
N GLN A 241 1.04 -13.30 -11.91
CA GLN A 241 -0.04 -12.32 -11.77
C GLN A 241 -0.50 -12.12 -10.32
N MET A 242 -0.26 -13.10 -9.44
CA MET A 242 -0.55 -13.02 -8.01
C MET A 242 -1.97 -12.53 -7.68
N LEU A 243 -2.99 -12.97 -8.44
CA LEU A 243 -4.38 -12.49 -8.33
C LEU A 243 -4.95 -12.53 -6.90
N PHE A 244 -4.45 -13.44 -6.06
CA PHE A 244 -4.84 -13.57 -4.65
C PHE A 244 -4.55 -12.32 -3.80
N CYS A 245 -3.60 -11.47 -4.19
CA CYS A 245 -3.25 -10.26 -3.42
C CYS A 245 -3.88 -8.97 -3.97
N HIS A 246 -4.55 -9.01 -5.12
CA HIS A 246 -5.17 -7.82 -5.73
C HIS A 246 -6.17 -7.15 -4.79
N ARG A 247 -7.06 -7.96 -4.19
CA ARG A 247 -8.06 -7.47 -3.23
C ARG A 247 -7.42 -6.88 -1.97
N TRP A 248 -6.28 -7.42 -1.54
CA TRP A 248 -5.55 -6.94 -0.36
C TRP A 248 -5.07 -5.51 -0.57
N ILE A 249 -4.47 -5.25 -1.74
CA ILE A 249 -3.95 -3.93 -2.10
C ILE A 249 -5.11 -2.97 -2.36
N LEU A 250 -6.04 -3.35 -3.26
CA LEU A 250 -7.13 -2.48 -3.70
C LEU A 250 -8.05 -2.03 -2.57
N LEU A 251 -8.37 -2.93 -1.63
CA LEU A 251 -9.25 -2.65 -0.50
C LEU A 251 -8.49 -2.46 0.80
N CYS A 252 -7.16 -2.27 0.72
CA CYS A 252 -6.34 -1.93 1.88
C CYS A 252 -6.51 -2.94 3.03
N PHE A 253 -6.64 -4.22 2.72
CA PHE A 253 -6.89 -5.29 3.70
C PHE A 253 -8.23 -5.20 4.48
N LYS A 254 -9.12 -4.25 4.18
CA LYS A 254 -10.41 -4.04 4.90
C LYS A 254 -11.33 -5.26 4.88
N ARG A 255 -11.22 -6.09 3.83
CA ARG A 255 -11.98 -7.34 3.68
C ARG A 255 -11.27 -8.57 4.23
N GLU A 256 -10.02 -8.41 4.69
CA GLU A 256 -9.16 -9.51 5.12
C GLU A 256 -9.04 -9.61 6.64
N PHE A 257 -9.25 -8.51 7.37
CA PHE A 257 -9.10 -8.44 8.82
C PHE A 257 -10.33 -7.82 9.49
N PRO A 258 -10.58 -8.14 10.78
CA PRO A 258 -11.49 -7.37 11.60
C PRO A 258 -11.16 -5.87 11.56
N ASP A 259 -12.21 -5.03 11.64
CA ASP A 259 -12.12 -3.59 11.42
C ASP A 259 -11.01 -2.90 12.23
N ALA A 260 -10.97 -3.17 13.55
CA ALA A 260 -9.96 -2.60 14.44
C ALA A 260 -8.51 -2.97 14.05
N GLU A 261 -8.30 -4.16 13.48
CA GLU A 261 -6.97 -4.61 13.04
C GLU A 261 -6.61 -4.00 11.69
N ALA A 262 -7.55 -3.95 10.73
CA ALA A 262 -7.36 -3.31 9.44
C ALA A 262 -7.00 -1.81 9.60
N LEU A 263 -7.72 -1.09 10.47
CA LEU A 263 -7.43 0.32 10.73
C LEU A 263 -6.05 0.53 11.36
N ARG A 264 -5.60 -0.39 12.22
CA ARG A 264 -4.22 -0.33 12.75
C ARG A 264 -3.17 -0.54 11.66
N MET A 265 -3.46 -1.36 10.66
CA MET A 265 -2.60 -1.49 9.47
C MET A 265 -2.57 -0.21 8.65
N TRP A 266 -3.73 0.45 8.48
CA TRP A 266 -3.81 1.72 7.77
C TRP A 266 -2.98 2.79 8.46
N GLU A 267 -3.13 2.95 9.78
CA GLU A 267 -2.35 3.88 10.59
C GLU A 267 -0.84 3.62 10.46
N ALA A 268 -0.41 2.36 10.44
CA ALA A 268 0.99 2.02 10.23
C ALA A 268 1.49 2.37 8.82
N CYS A 269 0.66 2.19 7.78
CA CYS A 269 1.00 2.62 6.43
C CYS A 269 1.05 4.15 6.32
N TRP A 270 0.05 4.87 6.85
CA TRP A 270 -0.03 6.33 6.80
C TRP A 270 0.97 7.03 7.72
N ALA A 271 1.61 6.30 8.63
CA ALA A 271 2.75 6.82 9.38
C ALA A 271 3.96 7.12 8.47
N HIS A 272 4.04 6.52 7.27
CA HIS A 272 5.15 6.70 6.33
C HIS A 272 6.52 6.56 7.02
N TYR A 273 6.64 5.52 7.88
CA TYR A 273 7.86 5.24 8.63
C TYR A 273 8.81 4.41 7.78
N GLN A 274 9.93 5.02 7.38
CA GLN A 274 11.02 4.43 6.58
C GLN A 274 10.67 3.98 5.14
N THR A 275 9.39 3.86 4.78
CA THR A 275 8.93 3.59 3.42
C THR A 275 7.46 4.01 3.26
N ASP A 276 7.05 4.37 2.04
CA ASP A 276 5.64 4.57 1.68
C ASP A 276 4.95 3.28 1.21
N TYR A 277 5.73 2.19 1.07
CA TYR A 277 5.29 0.92 0.54
C TYR A 277 5.09 -0.14 1.62
N PHE A 278 4.78 0.29 2.86
CA PHE A 278 4.69 -0.63 3.99
C PHE A 278 3.61 -1.73 3.80
N HIS A 279 2.55 -1.43 3.06
CA HIS A 279 1.52 -2.40 2.67
C HIS A 279 2.08 -3.60 1.90
N LEU A 280 3.15 -3.45 1.13
CA LEU A 280 3.80 -4.59 0.46
C LEU A 280 4.46 -5.53 1.47
N PHE A 281 5.05 -4.99 2.54
CA PHE A 281 5.60 -5.80 3.62
C PHE A 281 4.50 -6.52 4.42
N ILE A 282 3.30 -5.94 4.51
CA ILE A 282 2.11 -6.61 5.04
C ILE A 282 1.73 -7.80 4.13
N CYS A 283 1.71 -7.61 2.81
CA CYS A 283 1.46 -8.70 1.86
C CYS A 283 2.48 -9.84 2.00
N VAL A 284 3.78 -9.52 2.06
CA VAL A 284 4.84 -10.51 2.29
C VAL A 284 4.65 -11.21 3.63
N ALA A 285 4.30 -10.48 4.69
CA ALA A 285 4.06 -11.07 6.00
C ALA A 285 2.91 -12.08 5.98
N ILE A 286 1.79 -11.77 5.29
CA ILE A 286 0.68 -12.72 5.11
C ILE A 286 1.17 -13.98 4.40
N VAL A 287 1.91 -13.84 3.30
CA VAL A 287 2.47 -14.99 2.57
C VAL A 287 3.43 -15.81 3.45
N VAL A 288 4.31 -15.16 4.22
CA VAL A 288 5.26 -15.86 5.10
C VAL A 288 4.56 -16.60 6.25
N ILE A 289 3.46 -16.08 6.79
CA ILE A 289 2.76 -16.69 7.92
C ILE A 289 1.81 -17.80 7.46
N TYR A 290 1.13 -17.60 6.33
CA TYR A 290 0.02 -18.45 5.88
C TYR A 290 0.26 -19.17 4.55
N GLY A 291 1.42 -18.99 3.92
CA GLY A 291 1.76 -19.53 2.60
C GLY A 291 2.51 -20.86 2.61
N ASP A 292 2.93 -21.40 3.76
CA ASP A 292 3.65 -22.68 3.81
C ASP A 292 2.81 -23.83 3.20
N ASP A 293 1.50 -23.86 3.47
CA ASP A 293 0.59 -24.88 2.94
C ASP A 293 0.47 -24.82 1.40
N VAL A 294 0.60 -23.63 0.81
CA VAL A 294 0.59 -23.44 -0.66
C VAL A 294 1.75 -24.21 -1.29
N ILE A 295 2.94 -24.11 -0.71
CA ILE A 295 4.16 -24.75 -1.23
C ILE A 295 4.13 -26.25 -0.96
N GLU A 296 3.70 -26.66 0.23
CA GLU A 296 3.69 -28.08 0.62
C GLU A 296 2.69 -28.89 -0.18
N GLN A 297 1.54 -28.30 -0.50
CA GLN A 297 0.51 -28.94 -1.32
C GLN A 297 0.67 -28.66 -2.82
N GLN A 298 1.67 -27.85 -3.22
CA GLN A 298 1.91 -27.47 -4.61
C GLN A 298 0.65 -26.87 -5.27
N LEU A 299 -0.03 -25.97 -4.57
CA LEU A 299 -1.31 -25.44 -5.01
C LEU A 299 -1.16 -24.67 -6.33
N ALA A 300 -2.07 -24.92 -7.28
CA ALA A 300 -2.18 -24.15 -8.51
C ALA A 300 -2.73 -22.74 -8.25
N THR A 301 -2.63 -21.84 -9.24
CA THR A 301 -3.00 -20.41 -9.12
C THR A 301 -4.42 -20.19 -8.58
N ASP A 302 -5.40 -20.93 -9.09
CA ASP A 302 -6.80 -20.85 -8.65
C ASP A 302 -6.98 -21.37 -7.21
N GLN A 303 -6.27 -22.44 -6.85
CA GLN A 303 -6.27 -22.99 -5.50
C GLN A 303 -5.60 -22.06 -4.50
N MET A 304 -4.55 -21.33 -4.91
CA MET A 304 -3.92 -20.28 -4.10
C MET A 304 -4.88 -19.13 -3.83
N LEU A 305 -5.61 -18.67 -4.85
CA LEU A 305 -6.66 -17.66 -4.71
C LEU A 305 -7.73 -18.11 -3.72
N LEU A 306 -8.18 -19.36 -3.82
CA LEU A 306 -9.14 -19.94 -2.87
C LEU A 306 -8.57 -20.05 -1.46
N HIS A 307 -7.32 -20.52 -1.31
CA HIS A 307 -6.63 -20.67 -0.02
C HIS A 307 -6.58 -19.34 0.73
N PHE A 308 -6.03 -18.30 0.10
CA PHE A 308 -5.94 -16.98 0.71
C PHE A 308 -7.30 -16.31 0.87
N GLY A 309 -8.23 -16.53 -0.06
CA GLY A 309 -9.60 -16.03 0.04
C GLY A 309 -10.35 -16.58 1.25
N ASN A 310 -10.11 -17.85 1.60
CA ASN A 310 -10.70 -18.51 2.77
C ASN A 310 -10.14 -18.01 4.10
N LEU A 311 -8.92 -17.45 4.12
CA LEU A 311 -8.31 -16.87 5.32
C LEU A 311 -8.90 -15.52 5.72
N ALA A 312 -9.64 -14.86 4.82
CA ALA A 312 -10.25 -13.57 5.08
C ALA A 312 -11.06 -13.58 6.37
N MET A 313 -10.88 -12.55 7.21
CA MET A 313 -11.49 -12.39 8.54
C MET A 313 -11.03 -13.42 9.60
N HIS A 314 -10.13 -14.33 9.26
CA HIS A 314 -9.60 -15.36 10.16
C HIS A 314 -8.10 -15.23 10.44
N MET A 315 -7.41 -14.32 9.77
CA MET A 315 -6.00 -14.00 10.02
C MET A 315 -5.83 -13.18 11.30
N ASN A 316 -4.70 -13.41 11.99
CA ASN A 316 -4.28 -12.59 13.13
C ASN A 316 -3.49 -11.36 12.63
N GLY A 317 -4.12 -10.19 12.66
CA GLY A 317 -3.54 -8.94 12.15
C GLY A 317 -2.37 -8.41 13.00
N GLU A 318 -2.37 -8.63 14.31
CA GLU A 318 -1.24 -8.27 15.19
C GLU A 318 0.02 -9.06 14.80
N LEU A 319 -0.13 -10.36 14.57
CA LEU A 319 0.96 -11.23 14.14
C LEU A 319 1.52 -10.79 12.78
N VAL A 320 0.62 -10.48 11.83
CA VAL A 320 0.98 -9.98 10.50
C VAL A 320 1.74 -8.65 10.59
N LEU A 321 1.24 -7.68 11.36
CA LEU A 321 1.89 -6.39 11.53
C LEU A 321 3.30 -6.52 12.11
N ARG A 322 3.46 -7.31 13.18
CA ARG A 322 4.78 -7.54 13.79
C ARG A 322 5.76 -8.17 12.80
N LYS A 323 5.30 -9.14 12.00
CA LYS A 323 6.13 -9.75 10.96
C LYS A 323 6.48 -8.73 9.86
N ALA A 324 5.53 -7.91 9.42
CA ALA A 324 5.75 -6.89 8.40
C ALA A 324 6.80 -5.86 8.84
N ARG A 325 6.73 -5.39 10.10
CA ARG A 325 7.76 -4.48 10.67
C ARG A 325 9.14 -5.14 10.72
N SER A 326 9.21 -6.41 11.11
CA SER A 326 10.46 -7.16 11.09
C SER A 326 11.03 -7.30 9.67
N LEU A 327 10.18 -7.56 8.67
CA LEU A 327 10.60 -7.66 7.28
C LEU A 327 11.12 -6.33 6.74
N LEU A 328 10.45 -5.22 7.05
CA LEU A 328 10.94 -3.88 6.71
C LEU A 328 12.30 -3.61 7.34
N TYR A 329 12.46 -3.90 8.64
CA TYR A 329 13.74 -3.73 9.32
C TYR A 329 14.87 -4.54 8.68
N GLN A 330 14.61 -5.83 8.39
CA GLN A 330 15.58 -6.69 7.71
C GLN A 330 15.94 -6.17 6.32
N PHE A 331 14.95 -5.70 5.56
CA PHE A 331 15.16 -5.08 4.25
C PHE A 331 16.06 -3.84 4.35
N ARG A 332 15.85 -2.98 5.35
CA ARG A 332 16.66 -1.78 5.61
C ARG A 332 18.10 -2.11 6.05
N LEU A 333 18.34 -3.31 6.59
CA LEU A 333 19.68 -3.78 6.95
C LEU A 333 20.44 -4.44 5.80
N LEU A 334 19.79 -4.72 4.66
CA LEU A 334 20.47 -5.32 3.52
C LEU A 334 21.59 -4.38 3.02
N PRO A 335 22.82 -4.87 2.82
CA PRO A 335 23.89 -4.03 2.29
C PRO A 335 23.61 -3.59 0.85
N ARG A 336 22.83 -4.38 0.12
CA ARG A 336 22.48 -4.12 -1.28
C ARG A 336 21.04 -4.50 -1.56
N ILE A 337 20.39 -3.73 -2.43
CA ILE A 337 19.05 -4.02 -2.94
C ILE A 337 19.03 -3.99 -4.47
N PRO A 338 18.16 -4.79 -5.12
CA PRO A 338 17.88 -4.68 -6.54
C PRO A 338 17.43 -3.26 -6.93
N CYS A 339 17.85 -2.80 -8.11
CA CYS A 339 17.39 -1.53 -8.70
C CYS A 339 15.88 -1.45 -8.87
N SER A 340 15.19 -2.58 -9.07
CA SER A 340 13.74 -2.67 -9.11
C SER A 340 13.09 -2.21 -7.80
N LEU A 341 13.74 -2.39 -6.64
CA LEU A 341 13.19 -2.04 -5.33
C LEU A 341 13.68 -0.68 -4.81
N HIS A 342 14.40 0.09 -5.61
CA HIS A 342 14.96 1.36 -5.17
C HIS A 342 13.89 2.35 -4.68
N ASP A 343 12.72 2.39 -5.32
CA ASP A 343 11.64 3.31 -4.93
C ASP A 343 11.12 3.02 -3.51
N LEU A 344 11.25 1.79 -2.98
CA LEU A 344 10.86 1.46 -1.60
C LEU A 344 11.75 2.16 -0.55
N CYS A 345 12.93 2.63 -0.96
CA CYS A 345 13.85 3.38 -0.11
C CYS A 345 13.72 4.90 -0.28
N LYS A 346 12.95 5.36 -1.27
CA LYS A 346 12.57 6.77 -1.41
C LYS A 346 11.34 7.05 -0.57
N LEU A 347 11.30 8.22 0.05
CA LEU A 347 10.10 8.75 0.69
C LEU A 347 9.47 9.82 -0.21
N CYS A 348 8.17 9.73 -0.41
CA CYS A 348 7.31 10.71 -1.05
C CYS A 348 7.00 11.82 -0.03
N GLY A 349 7.97 12.69 0.28
CA GLY A 349 7.73 13.85 1.15
C GLY A 349 8.99 14.62 1.57
N THR A 350 8.79 15.83 2.09
CA THR A 350 9.85 16.76 2.52
C THR A 350 10.40 16.48 3.93
N GLY A 351 9.88 15.48 4.63
CA GLY A 351 10.25 15.14 6.00
C GLY A 351 11.48 14.23 6.08
N MET A 352 12.64 14.86 6.13
CA MET A 352 13.91 14.43 6.74
C MET A 352 14.41 13.00 6.50
N TRP A 353 15.61 12.96 5.92
CA TRP A 353 16.64 11.95 6.10
C TRP A 353 16.58 11.31 7.50
N ASP A 354 16.05 10.09 7.58
CA ASP A 354 16.59 9.13 8.51
C ASP A 354 18.09 9.07 8.19
N SER A 355 18.93 9.37 9.17
CA SER A 355 20.36 9.05 9.18
C SER A 355 20.62 7.52 9.11
N GLY A 356 19.63 6.75 8.67
CA GLY A 356 19.69 5.33 8.43
C GLY A 356 20.41 5.03 7.12
N TYR A 357 21.14 3.93 7.15
CA TYR A 357 21.79 3.36 5.99
C TYR A 357 20.81 3.23 4.81
N ILE A 358 21.18 3.81 3.66
CA ILE A 358 20.53 3.54 2.38
C ILE A 358 21.33 2.41 1.74
N PRO A 359 20.71 1.23 1.50
CA PRO A 359 21.37 0.13 0.83
C PRO A 359 21.95 0.56 -0.52
N ALA A 360 23.11 0.01 -0.89
CA ALA A 360 23.62 0.24 -2.23
C ALA A 360 22.69 -0.42 -3.25
N VAL A 361 22.37 0.29 -4.33
CA VAL A 361 21.49 -0.23 -5.38
C VAL A 361 22.34 -0.98 -6.40
N GLU A 362 21.95 -2.20 -6.72
CA GLU A 362 22.62 -3.06 -7.71
C GLU A 362 21.66 -3.38 -8.86
N CYS A 363 22.11 -3.16 -10.10
CA CYS A 363 21.32 -3.52 -11.28
C CYS A 363 21.21 -5.04 -11.40
N THR A 364 20.00 -5.55 -11.58
CA THR A 364 19.77 -6.98 -11.80
C THR A 364 19.75 -7.38 -13.27
N GLY A 365 19.93 -6.44 -14.21
CA GLY A 365 19.94 -6.71 -15.65
C GLY A 365 18.58 -7.06 -16.27
N HIS A 366 17.50 -7.02 -15.49
CA HIS A 366 16.14 -7.34 -15.92
C HIS A 366 15.40 -6.10 -16.46
N HIS A 367 16.05 -5.34 -17.34
CA HIS A 367 15.45 -4.18 -18.00
C HIS A 367 15.12 -4.53 -19.46
N PRO A 368 14.02 -3.99 -20.02
CA PRO A 368 13.81 -4.02 -21.47
C PRO A 368 15.03 -3.40 -22.19
N GLU A 369 15.43 -3.95 -23.34
CA GLU A 369 16.67 -3.58 -24.08
C GLU A 369 16.81 -2.07 -24.40
N SER A 370 15.74 -1.28 -24.27
CA SER A 370 15.71 0.16 -24.51
C SER A 370 15.99 1.05 -23.29
N GLU A 371 16.12 0.51 -22.07
CA GLU A 371 16.32 1.29 -20.85
C GLU A 371 17.67 1.01 -20.20
N SER A 372 18.59 1.98 -20.27
CA SER A 372 19.84 1.93 -19.50
C SER A 372 19.55 2.11 -18.01
N CYS A 373 19.89 1.11 -17.18
CA CYS A 373 19.71 1.22 -15.74
C CYS A 373 20.59 2.33 -15.15
N PRO A 374 20.01 3.32 -14.42
CA PRO A 374 20.77 4.43 -13.84
C PRO A 374 21.77 3.99 -12.76
N TYR A 375 21.66 2.75 -12.26
CA TYR A 375 22.54 2.16 -11.26
C TYR A 375 23.64 1.27 -11.86
N GLY A 376 23.75 1.23 -13.20
CA GLY A 376 24.84 0.56 -13.91
C GLY A 376 24.66 -0.95 -14.04
N GLY A 377 24.73 -1.43 -15.28
CA GLY A 377 24.84 -2.84 -15.66
C GLY A 377 25.30 -2.83 -17.10
N THR A 378 26.58 -3.05 -17.35
CA THR A 378 27.09 -3.17 -18.71
C THR A 378 26.49 -4.44 -19.30
N VAL A 379 25.70 -4.30 -20.36
CA VAL A 379 25.62 -5.36 -21.37
C VAL A 379 27.08 -5.61 -21.75
N GLU A 380 27.63 -6.78 -21.42
CA GLU A 380 28.92 -7.20 -21.99
C GLU A 380 28.71 -7.31 -23.49
N GLU A 381 28.99 -6.22 -24.23
CA GLU A 381 29.25 -6.34 -25.65
C GLU A 381 30.48 -7.26 -25.79
N PRO A 382 30.40 -8.34 -26.60
CA PRO A 382 31.55 -9.16 -26.85
C PRO A 382 32.60 -8.31 -27.57
N SER A 383 33.64 -7.91 -26.84
CA SER A 383 34.78 -7.19 -27.41
C SER A 383 35.33 -7.99 -28.61
N PRO A 384 35.56 -7.35 -29.77
CA PRO A 384 36.14 -8.03 -30.91
C PRO A 384 37.58 -8.43 -30.54
N LYS A 385 37.87 -9.72 -30.68
CA LYS A 385 39.21 -10.31 -30.47
C LYS A 385 40.27 -9.45 -31.16
N SER A 386 41.14 -8.81 -30.38
CA SER A 386 42.36 -8.20 -30.88
C SER A 386 43.26 -9.30 -31.47
N ALA A 387 43.49 -9.24 -32.77
CA ALA A 387 44.44 -10.11 -33.46
C ALA A 387 45.85 -9.85 -32.92
N SER A 388 46.50 -10.90 -32.43
CA SER A 388 47.86 -10.88 -31.92
C SER A 388 48.88 -10.55 -33.01
N GLU A 389 49.75 -9.60 -32.73
CA GLU A 389 50.94 -9.28 -33.52
C GLU A 389 51.89 -10.48 -33.62
N GLY A 390 52.04 -11.03 -34.82
CA GLY A 390 53.07 -11.99 -35.18
C GLY A 390 54.24 -11.31 -35.90
N LYS A 391 55.39 -11.26 -35.22
CA LYS A 391 56.72 -10.80 -35.67
C LYS A 391 57.06 -11.14 -37.14
N LYS A 392 57.50 -10.15 -37.92
CA LYS A 392 58.24 -10.36 -39.19
C LYS A 392 59.70 -9.92 -39.03
N GLY A 393 60.62 -10.87 -39.25
CA GLY A 393 62.05 -10.63 -39.50
C GLY A 393 62.33 -10.27 -40.97
N PRO A 394 63.57 -9.84 -41.31
CA PRO A 394 63.85 -9.14 -42.58
C PRO A 394 64.57 -10.01 -43.63
N LYS A 395 64.54 -9.49 -44.89
CA LYS A 395 65.29 -9.89 -46.12
C LYS A 395 64.60 -11.01 -46.95
N THR A 396 64.55 -11.05 -48.29
CA THR A 396 65.28 -10.38 -49.40
C THR A 396 64.54 -10.63 -50.74
N ARG A 397 64.84 -9.79 -51.75
CA ARG A 397 64.60 -9.83 -53.22
C ARG A 397 64.38 -11.19 -53.92
N GLU A 398 63.45 -11.21 -54.90
CA GLU A 398 63.57 -11.61 -56.34
C GLU A 398 62.12 -11.60 -56.95
N VAL A 399 61.75 -10.85 -58.00
CA VAL A 399 62.11 -10.84 -59.43
C VAL A 399 61.35 -11.88 -60.30
N PHE A 400 60.66 -11.35 -61.33
CA PHE A 400 60.12 -11.91 -62.59
C PHE A 400 58.76 -12.65 -62.70
N SER A 401 58.09 -12.22 -63.78
CA SER A 401 56.83 -12.61 -64.44
C SER A 401 56.79 -14.01 -65.05
N PHE A 402 55.59 -14.59 -65.29
CA PHE A 402 54.98 -14.73 -66.63
C PHE A 402 53.60 -15.43 -66.61
N ARG A 403 52.79 -15.08 -67.61
CA ARG A 403 51.51 -15.66 -68.04
C ARG A 403 51.56 -17.18 -68.25
N LYS A 404 50.41 -17.83 -68.01
CA LYS A 404 49.67 -18.54 -69.06
C LYS A 404 48.18 -18.47 -68.79
#